data_AF-A0A356U8T2-F1
#
_entry.id   AF-A0A356U8T2-F1
#
_cell.length_a   1.000
_cell.length_b   1.000
_cell.length_c   1.000
_cell.angle_alpha   90.00
_cell.angle_beta   90.00
_cell.angle_gamma   90.00
#
_symmetry.space_group_name_H-M   'P 1'
#
loop_
_entity.id
_entity.type
_entity.pdbx_description
1 polymer ?
#
loop_
_entity_poly.entity_id
_entity_poly.type
_entity_poly.pdbx_seq_one_letter_code
_entity_poly.pdbx_strand_id
1 'polypeptide(L)'
;INLRINSKLFWILDTYTSSNRYPYAQPFDQYGNNYLRNSVKVTCDAYTGELKFYVADPSDPIIKTYSNIFPGMYQPLSNMPDSLRAHVRYPVDLYSVQAQIYKTYHMTDPYVFYNKEDP
;
A
#
# COMPACT_ATOMS: atom_id res chain seq x y z
N ILE A 1 -0.54 2.39 -13.38
CA ILE A 1 -0.07 1.63 -14.59
C ILE A 1 -1.20 1.62 -15.62
N ASN A 2 -0.89 1.79 -16.92
CA ASN A 2 -1.86 1.77 -18.01
C ASN A 2 -1.84 0.40 -18.71
N LEU A 3 -3.00 -0.28 -18.79
CA LEU A 3 -3.10 -1.62 -19.36
C LEU A 3 -4.21 -1.69 -20.39
N ARG A 4 -3.89 -2.16 -21.60
CA ARG A 4 -4.89 -2.43 -22.64
C ARG A 4 -5.23 -3.92 -22.64
N ILE A 5 -6.47 -4.26 -22.32
CA ILE A 5 -6.97 -5.64 -22.24
C ILE A 5 -8.29 -5.69 -23.01
N ASN A 6 -8.39 -6.57 -24.02
CA ASN A 6 -9.59 -6.74 -24.87
C ASN A 6 -10.16 -5.40 -25.39
N SER A 7 -9.30 -4.54 -25.92
CA SER A 7 -9.64 -3.19 -26.42
C SER A 7 -10.14 -2.19 -25.37
N LYS A 8 -10.11 -2.53 -24.08
CA LYS A 8 -10.36 -1.60 -22.97
C LYS A 8 -9.05 -1.17 -22.30
N LEU A 9 -9.01 0.06 -21.80
CA LEU A 9 -7.87 0.64 -21.11
C LEU A 9 -8.22 0.74 -19.63
N PHE A 10 -7.34 0.23 -18.77
CA PHE A 10 -7.50 0.30 -17.33
C PHE A 10 -6.33 1.04 -16.69
N TRP A 11 -6.63 1.81 -15.65
CA TRP A 11 -5.66 2.33 -14.71
C TRP A 11 -5.72 1.53 -13.41
N ILE A 12 -4.56 1.07 -12.94
CA ILE A 12 -4.42 0.50 -11.60
C ILE A 12 -3.80 1.55 -10.69
N LEU A 13 -4.47 1.83 -9.57
CA LEU A 13 -4.04 2.74 -8.52
C LEU A 13 -3.77 1.98 -7.22
N ASP A 14 -2.71 2.40 -6.54
CA ASP A 14 -2.39 1.98 -5.19
C ASP A 14 -3.11 2.88 -4.19
N THR A 15 -3.76 2.26 -3.21
CA THR A 15 -4.39 3.00 -2.12
C THR A 15 -3.89 2.45 -0.80
N TYR A 16 -3.67 3.36 0.14
CA TYR A 16 -3.03 3.05 1.40
C TYR A 16 -3.93 3.40 2.56
N THR A 17 -3.88 2.58 3.61
CA THR A 17 -4.33 3.00 4.94
C THR A 17 -3.13 3.51 5.70
N SER A 18 -3.30 4.65 6.37
CA SER A 18 -2.26 5.27 7.19
C SER A 18 -2.84 5.76 8.51
N SER A 19 -1.96 5.88 9.51
CA SER A 19 -2.31 6.43 10.81
C SER A 19 -1.07 6.98 11.51
N ASN A 20 -1.26 7.95 12.39
CA ASN A 20 -0.27 8.46 13.34
C ASN A 20 -0.52 7.97 14.79
N ARG A 21 -1.43 7.00 14.96
CA ARG A 21 -1.88 6.52 16.28
C ARG A 21 -1.42 5.10 16.60
N TYR A 22 -0.55 4.50 15.79
CA TYR A 22 -0.08 3.15 16.08
C TYR A 22 0.93 3.17 17.23
N PRO A 23 0.69 2.43 18.32
CA PRO A 23 1.49 2.57 19.53
C PRO A 23 2.92 2.06 19.33
N TYR A 24 3.88 2.74 19.94
CA TYR A 24 5.31 2.36 19.94
C TYR A 24 5.96 2.22 18.56
N ALA A 25 5.37 2.78 17.50
CA ALA A 25 5.97 2.84 16.19
C ALA A 25 6.57 4.22 15.90
N GLN A 26 7.77 4.21 15.33
CA GLN A 26 8.44 5.43 14.92
C GLN A 26 7.71 6.06 13.72
N PRO A 27 7.47 7.38 13.74
CA PRO A 27 6.98 8.09 12.57
C PRO A 27 7.94 8.02 11.39
N PHE A 28 7.40 7.89 10.18
CA PHE A 28 8.19 7.82 8.94
C PHE A 28 8.08 9.09 8.07
N ASP A 29 7.23 10.05 8.44
CA ASP A 29 7.06 11.32 7.73
C ASP A 29 6.90 12.52 8.69
N GLN A 30 6.84 13.73 8.11
CA GLN A 30 6.67 14.99 8.83
C GLN A 30 5.29 15.16 9.50
N TYR A 31 4.31 14.33 9.14
CA TYR A 31 2.95 14.39 9.66
C TYR A 31 2.76 13.47 10.88
N GLY A 32 3.82 12.77 11.28
CA GLY A 32 3.78 11.85 12.41
C GLY A 32 3.19 10.49 12.07
N ASN A 33 2.97 10.17 10.78
CA ASN A 33 2.41 8.88 10.42
C ASN A 33 3.39 7.76 10.77
N ASN A 34 2.87 6.74 11.44
CA ASN A 34 3.64 5.60 11.95
C ASN A 34 2.99 4.25 11.63
N TYR A 35 1.99 4.28 10.75
CA TYR A 35 1.33 3.11 10.17
C TYR A 35 1.10 3.36 8.68
N LEU A 36 1.44 2.37 7.85
CA LEU A 36 1.22 2.41 6.41
C LEU A 36 1.01 0.99 5.87
N ARG A 37 -0.09 0.75 5.16
CA ARG A 37 -0.37 -0.50 4.45
C ARG A 37 -0.93 -0.22 3.07
N ASN A 38 -0.49 -0.98 2.06
CA ASN A 38 -1.09 -0.95 0.72
C ASN A 38 -2.32 -1.84 0.67
N SER A 39 -3.40 -1.38 1.29
CA SER A 39 -4.52 -2.24 1.64
C SER A 39 -5.44 -2.54 0.48
N VAL A 40 -5.54 -1.66 -0.52
CA VAL A 40 -6.46 -1.81 -1.64
C VAL A 40 -5.77 -1.45 -2.96
N LYS A 41 -6.03 -2.25 -3.99
CA LYS A 41 -5.77 -1.91 -5.40
C LYS A 41 -7.09 -1.45 -6.02
N VAL A 42 -7.06 -0.33 -6.72
CA VAL A 42 -8.25 0.18 -7.43
C VAL A 42 -8.02 0.08 -8.93
N THR A 43 -8.99 -0.45 -9.66
CA THR A 43 -9.00 -0.38 -11.12
C THR A 43 -10.00 0.65 -11.58
N CYS A 44 -9.62 1.53 -12.50
CA CYS A 44 -10.49 2.45 -13.20
C CYS A 44 -10.57 2.05 -14.68
N ASP A 45 -11.76 1.79 -15.20
CA ASP A 45 -12.00 1.67 -16.64
C ASP A 45 -11.91 3.07 -17.26
N ALA A 46 -10.93 3.29 -18.15
CA ALA A 46 -10.63 4.62 -18.68
C ALA A 46 -11.70 5.16 -19.65
N TYR A 47 -12.66 4.33 -20.08
CA TYR A 47 -13.73 4.74 -20.97
C TYR A 47 -15.01 5.08 -20.18
N THR A 48 -15.32 4.30 -19.14
CA THR A 48 -16.56 4.45 -18.36
C THR A 48 -16.37 5.18 -17.04
N GLY A 49 -15.14 5.24 -16.53
CA GLY A 49 -14.83 5.73 -15.18
C GLY A 49 -15.22 4.74 -14.06
N GLU A 50 -15.65 3.52 -14.40
CA GLU A 50 -16.05 2.53 -13.40
C GLU A 50 -14.85 2.16 -12.51
N LEU A 51 -15.04 2.28 -11.19
CA LEU A 51 -14.06 1.92 -10.18
C LEU A 51 -14.39 0.56 -9.55
N LYS A 52 -13.37 -0.28 -9.40
CA LYS A 52 -13.45 -1.52 -8.60
C LYS A 52 -12.34 -1.56 -7.57
N PHE A 53 -12.70 -1.90 -6.33
CA PHE A 53 -11.82 -1.85 -5.17
C PHE A 53 -11.49 -3.27 -4.69
N TYR A 54 -10.21 -3.65 -4.78
CA TYR A 54 -9.74 -4.99 -4.45
C TYR A 54 -8.86 -4.96 -3.20
N VAL A 55 -9.24 -5.69 -2.15
CA VAL A 55 -8.47 -5.78 -0.90
C VAL A 55 -7.21 -6.61 -1.14
N ALA A 56 -6.05 -5.94 -1.05
CA ALA A 56 -4.73 -6.51 -1.28
C ALA A 56 -4.06 -7.00 0.00
N ASP A 57 -4.29 -6.31 1.13
CA ASP A 57 -3.86 -6.76 2.46
C ASP A 57 -5.11 -7.06 3.33
N PRO A 58 -5.65 -8.30 3.29
CA PRO A 58 -6.81 -8.66 4.10
C PRO A 58 -6.48 -8.72 5.60
N SER A 59 -5.22 -8.61 6.00
CA SER A 59 -4.83 -8.57 7.41
C SER A 59 -4.96 -7.19 8.04
N ASP A 60 -4.98 -6.12 7.23
CA ASP A 60 -5.05 -4.74 7.71
C ASP A 60 -6.37 -4.47 8.47
N PRO A 61 -6.32 -4.08 9.76
CA PRO A 61 -7.52 -3.79 10.55
C PRO A 61 -8.30 -2.56 10.05
N ILE A 62 -7.63 -1.60 9.43
CA ILE A 62 -8.30 -0.38 8.93
C ILE A 62 -9.19 -0.77 7.75
N ILE A 63 -8.69 -1.50 6.75
CA ILE A 63 -9.53 -1.93 5.61
C ILE A 63 -10.66 -2.88 6.03
N LYS A 64 -10.47 -3.74 7.04
CA LYS A 64 -11.56 -4.54 7.60
C LYS A 64 -12.70 -3.66 8.13
N THR A 65 -12.34 -2.57 8.81
CA THR A 65 -13.32 -1.61 9.34
C THR A 65 -14.06 -0.90 8.20
N TYR A 66 -13.35 -0.41 7.19
CA TYR A 66 -13.98 0.21 6.00
C TYR A 66 -14.89 -0.78 5.24
N SER A 67 -14.47 -2.05 5.13
CA SER A 67 -15.27 -3.09 4.49
C SER A 67 -16.58 -3.38 5.24
N ASN A 68 -16.57 -3.25 6.57
CA ASN A 68 -17.78 -3.38 7.40
C ASN A 68 -18.69 -2.15 7.29
N ILE A 69 -18.12 -0.94 7.17
CA ILE A 69 -18.88 0.31 7.02
C ILE A 69 -19.54 0.40 5.64
N PHE A 70 -18.88 -0.10 4.61
CA PHE A 70 -19.36 -0.07 3.22
C PHE A 70 -19.51 -1.47 2.63
N PRO A 71 -20.54 -2.24 3.03
CA PRO A 71 -20.78 -3.58 2.52
C PRO A 71 -20.88 -3.58 0.98
N GLY A 72 -20.17 -4.51 0.34
CA GLY A 72 -20.18 -4.68 -1.13
C GLY A 72 -19.29 -3.71 -1.91
N MET A 73 -18.70 -2.69 -1.29
CA MET A 73 -17.77 -1.77 -1.96
C MET A 73 -16.41 -2.44 -2.27
N TYR A 74 -15.94 -3.26 -1.35
CA TYR A 74 -14.64 -3.92 -1.43
C TYR A 74 -14.81 -5.41 -1.74
N GLN A 75 -13.94 -5.94 -2.59
CA GLN A 75 -13.92 -7.35 -2.94
C GLN A 75 -12.51 -7.95 -2.79
N PRO A 76 -12.37 -9.28 -2.65
CA PRO A 76 -11.06 -9.92 -2.58
C PRO A 76 -10.21 -9.65 -3.82
N LEU A 77 -8.89 -9.52 -3.66
CA LEU A 77 -7.96 -9.43 -4.80
C LEU A 77 -8.05 -10.61 -5.76
N SER A 78 -8.48 -11.79 -5.27
CA SER A 78 -8.73 -12.97 -6.11
C SER A 78 -9.80 -12.74 -7.18
N ASN A 79 -10.73 -11.80 -6.97
CA ASN A 79 -11.76 -11.44 -7.94
C ASN A 79 -11.24 -10.54 -9.08
N MET A 80 -10.00 -10.06 -8.97
CA MET A 80 -9.37 -9.30 -10.04
C MET A 80 -9.10 -10.21 -11.24
N PRO A 81 -9.50 -9.83 -12.46
CA PRO A 81 -9.20 -10.60 -13.68
C PRO A 81 -7.70 -10.92 -13.80
N ASP A 82 -7.37 -12.14 -14.18
CA ASP A 82 -5.97 -12.63 -14.23
C ASP A 82 -5.05 -11.72 -15.04
N SER A 83 -5.54 -11.21 -16.17
CA SER A 83 -4.80 -10.28 -17.03
C SER A 83 -4.48 -8.96 -16.35
N LEU A 84 -5.35 -8.44 -15.48
CA LEU A 84 -5.06 -7.25 -14.66
C LEU A 84 -4.15 -7.61 -13.49
N ARG A 85 -4.41 -8.74 -12.83
CA ARG A 85 -3.67 -9.21 -11.66
C ARG A 85 -2.20 -9.46 -11.99
N ALA A 86 -1.89 -9.97 -13.18
CA ALA A 86 -0.52 -10.16 -13.67
C ALA A 86 0.32 -8.87 -13.72
N HIS A 87 -0.32 -7.70 -13.69
CA HIS A 87 0.34 -6.41 -13.74
C HIS A 87 0.29 -5.66 -12.39
N VAL A 88 -0.26 -6.28 -11.36
CA VAL A 88 -0.18 -5.75 -9.99
C VAL A 88 1.27 -5.76 -9.56
N ARG A 89 1.78 -4.61 -9.15
CA ARG A 89 3.15 -4.45 -8.67
C ARG A 89 3.16 -4.11 -7.20
N TYR A 90 4.31 -4.35 -6.57
CA TYR A 90 4.58 -3.78 -5.26
C TYR A 90 4.68 -2.26 -5.39
N PRO A 91 4.06 -1.49 -4.48
CA PRO A 91 4.03 -0.04 -4.62
C PRO A 91 5.38 0.60 -4.32
N VAL A 92 5.81 1.51 -5.20
CA VAL A 92 7.10 2.19 -5.07
C VAL A 92 7.14 3.11 -3.85
N ASP A 93 6.03 3.79 -3.51
CA ASP A 93 5.99 4.69 -2.36
C ASP A 93 6.17 3.93 -1.04
N LEU A 94 5.48 2.79 -0.90
CA LEU A 94 5.62 1.92 0.27
C LEU A 94 7.04 1.35 0.37
N TYR A 95 7.60 0.90 -0.74
CA TYR A 95 8.99 0.45 -0.79
C TYR A 95 9.96 1.56 -0.35
N SER A 96 9.73 2.79 -0.80
CA SER A 96 10.60 3.93 -0.48
C SER A 96 10.57 4.25 1.02
N VAL A 97 9.40 4.23 1.65
CA VAL A 97 9.26 4.38 3.11
C VAL A 97 10.01 3.29 3.85
N GLN A 98 9.84 2.03 3.44
CA GLN A 98 10.52 0.88 4.07
C GLN A 98 12.04 0.96 3.91
N ALA A 99 12.53 1.32 2.72
CA ALA A 99 13.95 1.49 2.46
C ALA A 99 14.56 2.62 3.30
N GLN A 100 13.83 3.73 3.50
CA GLN A 100 14.29 4.83 4.33
C GLN A 100 14.37 4.44 5.82
N ILE A 101 13.41 3.69 6.33
CA ILE A 101 13.46 3.13 7.69
C ILE A 101 14.64 2.15 7.78
N TYR A 102 14.81 1.27 6.79
CA TYR A 102 15.90 0.30 6.77
C TYR A 102 17.27 0.97 6.80
N LYS A 103 17.49 2.09 6.10
CA LYS A 103 18.75 2.86 6.21
C LYS A 103 19.10 3.26 7.65
N THR A 104 18.11 3.50 8.49
CA THR A 104 18.35 3.84 9.90
C THR A 104 18.56 2.60 10.77
N TYR A 105 17.86 1.50 10.50
CA TYR A 105 17.80 0.33 11.39
C TYR A 105 18.52 -0.94 10.87
N HIS A 106 19.14 -0.88 9.69
CA HIS A 106 19.94 -2.00 9.18
C HIS A 106 21.24 -2.19 9.97
N MET A 107 21.69 -1.18 10.70
CA MET A 107 22.84 -1.26 11.59
C MET A 107 22.46 -2.03 12.86
N THR A 108 23.02 -3.22 13.02
CA THR A 108 22.77 -4.13 14.15
C THR A 108 23.65 -3.86 15.37
N ASP A 109 24.66 -2.98 15.26
CA ASP A 109 25.57 -2.63 16.36
C ASP A 109 25.07 -1.38 17.13
N PRO A 110 24.69 -1.51 18.42
CA PRO A 110 24.18 -0.40 19.22
C PRO A 110 25.19 0.73 19.45
N TYR A 111 26.51 0.45 19.42
CA TYR A 111 27.54 1.47 19.63
C TYR A 111 27.68 2.42 18.43
N VAL A 112 27.41 1.94 17.22
CA VAL A 112 27.45 2.73 15.98
C VAL A 112 26.16 3.56 15.81
N PHE A 113 25.01 2.99 16.20
CA PHE A 113 23.71 3.68 16.14
C PHE A 113 23.66 4.97 16.98
N TYR A 114 24.33 4.98 18.15
CA TYR A 114 24.36 6.15 19.03
C TYR A 114 25.31 7.25 18.51
N ASN A 115 26.35 6.88 17.77
CA ASN A 115 27.40 7.80 17.30
C ASN A 115 27.15 8.40 15.90
N LYS A 116 26.21 7.86 15.10
CA LYS A 116 25.94 8.29 13.71
C LYS A 116 27.20 8.35 12.81
N GLU A 117 28.25 7.61 13.12
CA GLU A 117 29.40 7.48 12.23
C GLU A 117 29.14 6.28 11.30
N ASP A 118 29.26 6.53 10.00
CA ASP A 118 29.22 5.50 8.97
C ASP A 118 30.64 4.90 8.85
N PRO A 119 30.83 3.57 8.87
CA PRO A 119 32.13 2.95 8.55
C PRO A 119 32.55 3.15 7.08
#